data_AF-A0A350MSX2-F1
#
_entry.id   AF-A0A350MSX2-F1
#
_cell.length_a   1.000
_cell.length_b   1.000
_cell.length_c   1.000
_cell.angle_alpha   90.00
_cell.angle_beta   90.00
_cell.angle_gamma   90.00
#
_symmetry.space_group_name_H-M   'P 1'
#
loop_
_entity.id
_entity.type
_entity.pdbx_description
1 polymer ?
#
loop_
_entity_poly.entity_id
_entity_poly.type
_entity_poly.pdbx_seq_one_letter_code
_entity_poly.pdbx_strand_id
1 'polypeptide(L)'
;MTKKTIVEQLKMVPDKTGVYIFKDERGNILYIGKARSLKKRIRSYFRTPATLVPSHKMRVVAERIADFDFYVTDGEVEALILECNLIKKHRPDFNVNLRDDKSYPSLAVVLEDEFPRVLVTRRLNIKRARYFGPYTKAHAIRETLDTLRRVFPLRTCSDSKMARARASGSPCLDYHIKRCLGPCMGKVSPGEYRGMIEQVCLFLEGKQEKVVKKLEREMREAAEKFEFEKAARLRNRIQAARHVLEKQKMMLSSSEDLDVIALVLGEEMACVQIFFVRGGKILGSESFILERKRADEEELLSSFVKQFYLRATLIPHLILLEREIGDKELIENWLSQRRGKKVEIKVPRRGEKRRLVQLARENACHTFELLKVKRRFERERALKALAELKEELGLPSLPYRIECFDISSIKGEESVGSMIVFENGKPRNKDYRRFRIKWVEGQDDFAMMREVLKRRFARFLEERGQPRSKFGLRPDLVIVDGGKAQ
;
A
#
# COMPACT_ATOMS: atom_id res chain seq x y z
N MET A 1 19.80 -15.51 28.56
CA MET A 1 19.99 -14.51 29.64
C MET A 1 19.31 -15.03 30.91
N THR A 2 19.95 -14.97 32.07
CA THR A 2 19.32 -15.37 33.35
C THR A 2 18.19 -14.40 33.73
N LYS A 3 17.10 -14.88 34.35
CA LYS A 3 15.98 -14.04 34.85
C LYS A 3 16.44 -12.84 35.70
N LYS A 4 17.60 -12.94 36.39
CA LYS A 4 18.23 -11.84 37.13
C LYS A 4 18.57 -10.62 36.25
N THR A 5 19.04 -10.84 35.02
CA THR A 5 19.49 -9.78 34.09
C THR A 5 18.33 -8.92 33.59
N ILE A 6 17.16 -9.53 33.33
CA ILE A 6 15.95 -8.81 32.90
C ILE A 6 15.44 -7.90 34.03
N VAL A 7 15.49 -8.35 35.29
CA VAL A 7 15.07 -7.56 36.45
C VAL A 7 15.94 -6.31 36.64
N GLU A 8 17.24 -6.41 36.37
CA GLU A 8 18.16 -5.26 36.39
C GLU A 8 17.91 -4.30 35.22
N GLN A 9 17.72 -4.81 34.00
CA GLN A 9 17.33 -3.99 32.85
C GLN A 9 16.02 -3.23 33.09
N LEU A 10 15.03 -3.86 33.74
CA LEU A 10 13.76 -3.23 34.13
C LEU A 10 13.90 -2.06 35.12
N LYS A 11 15.02 -1.94 35.83
CA LYS A 11 15.33 -0.78 36.69
C LYS A 11 15.81 0.41 35.88
N MET A 12 16.51 0.17 34.78
CA MET A 12 17.10 1.20 33.91
C MET A 12 16.11 1.78 32.89
N VAL A 13 14.92 1.17 32.72
CA VAL A 13 13.91 1.69 31.79
C VAL A 13 13.39 3.05 32.26
N PRO A 14 13.50 4.10 31.42
CA PRO A 14 13.05 5.44 31.78
C PRO A 14 11.51 5.54 31.83
N ASP A 15 11.00 6.41 32.70
CA ASP A 15 9.58 6.78 32.71
C ASP A 15 9.30 7.85 31.65
N LYS A 16 9.57 7.51 30.38
CA LYS A 16 9.38 8.37 29.22
C LYS A 16 8.53 7.67 28.16
N THR A 17 7.97 8.47 27.25
CA THR A 17 7.25 7.97 26.08
C THR A 17 8.23 7.34 25.08
N GLY A 18 7.79 6.29 24.39
CA GLY A 18 8.64 5.63 23.41
C GLY A 18 8.05 4.34 22.85
N VAL A 19 8.90 3.60 22.16
CA VAL A 19 8.59 2.30 21.54
C VAL A 19 9.42 1.21 22.19
N TYR A 20 8.80 0.10 22.56
CA TYR A 20 9.46 -1.08 23.07
C TYR A 20 9.40 -2.22 22.05
N ILE A 21 10.42 -3.08 22.07
CA ILE A 21 10.58 -4.22 21.19
C ILE A 21 10.82 -5.44 22.07
N PHE A 22 9.93 -6.44 22.01
CA PHE A 22 10.12 -7.70 22.72
C PHE A 22 10.77 -8.74 21.82
N LYS A 23 11.71 -9.49 22.38
CA LYS A 23 12.43 -10.56 21.70
C LYS A 23 12.28 -11.90 22.44
N ASP A 24 12.39 -13.00 21.69
CA ASP A 24 12.51 -14.34 22.25
C ASP A 24 13.94 -14.66 22.71
N GLU A 25 14.14 -15.83 23.32
CA GLU A 25 15.44 -16.31 23.82
C GLU A 25 16.54 -16.34 22.76
N ARG A 26 16.15 -16.28 21.48
CA ARG A 26 17.03 -16.34 20.32
C ARG A 26 17.26 -14.98 19.68
N GLY A 27 16.74 -13.91 20.29
CA GLY A 27 16.86 -12.53 19.83
C GLY A 27 15.90 -12.14 18.70
N ASN A 28 14.91 -12.96 18.33
CA ASN A 28 13.96 -12.59 17.29
C ASN A 28 12.88 -11.65 17.84
N ILE A 29 12.54 -10.62 17.06
CA ILE A 29 11.49 -9.67 17.43
C ILE A 29 10.11 -10.35 17.38
N LEU A 30 9.49 -10.46 18.55
CA LEU A 30 8.15 -11.00 18.74
C LEU A 30 7.09 -9.94 18.51
N TYR A 31 7.25 -8.79 19.16
CA TYR A 31 6.25 -7.74 19.21
C TYR A 31 6.90 -6.37 19.37
N ILE A 32 6.31 -5.37 18.72
CA ILE A 32 6.68 -3.96 18.83
C ILE A 32 5.45 -3.20 19.29
N GLY A 33 5.60 -2.34 20.30
CA GLY A 33 4.49 -1.52 20.80
C GLY A 33 4.94 -0.15 21.28
N LYS A 34 4.06 0.84 21.20
CA LYS A 34 4.27 2.16 21.83
C LYS A 34 3.79 2.21 23.28
N ALA A 35 4.37 3.12 24.07
CA ALA A 35 3.98 3.37 25.45
C ALA A 35 4.11 4.85 25.82
N ARG A 36 3.15 5.40 26.58
CA ARG A 36 3.29 6.70 27.25
C ARG A 36 4.39 6.69 28.32
N SER A 37 4.54 5.55 28.98
CA SER A 37 5.57 5.25 29.96
C SER A 37 6.16 3.89 29.65
N LEU A 38 7.39 3.88 29.11
CA LEU A 38 8.14 2.65 28.87
C LEU A 38 8.31 1.85 30.16
N LYS A 39 8.68 2.51 31.26
CA LYS A 39 8.85 1.88 32.58
C LYS A 39 7.60 1.14 33.04
N LYS A 40 6.42 1.80 33.02
CA LYS A 40 5.16 1.18 33.46
C LYS A 40 4.71 0.08 32.50
N ARG A 41 4.79 0.33 31.20
CA ARG A 41 4.30 -0.59 30.17
C ARG A 41 5.13 -1.86 30.11
N ILE A 42 6.45 -1.77 30.03
CA ILE A 42 7.33 -2.95 29.97
C ILE A 42 7.16 -3.79 31.24
N ARG A 43 7.16 -3.15 32.42
CA ARG A 43 6.97 -3.86 33.71
C ARG A 43 5.63 -4.61 33.81
N SER A 44 4.56 -4.11 33.18
CA SER A 44 3.25 -4.78 33.23
C SER A 44 3.24 -6.18 32.58
N TYR A 45 4.17 -6.47 31.66
CA TYR A 45 4.31 -7.80 31.05
C TYR A 45 5.03 -8.80 31.97
N PHE A 46 5.77 -8.32 32.98
CA PHE A 46 6.55 -9.16 33.90
C PHE A 46 5.96 -9.26 35.31
N ARG A 47 5.08 -8.34 35.73
CA ARG A 47 4.47 -8.32 37.07
C ARG A 47 3.17 -9.12 37.20
N THR A 48 2.46 -9.31 36.09
CA THR A 48 1.11 -9.86 36.10
C THR A 48 1.21 -11.35 35.78
N PRO A 49 0.66 -12.27 36.61
CA PRO A 49 0.47 -13.66 36.21
C PRO A 49 -0.16 -13.69 34.82
N ALA A 50 0.33 -14.53 33.90
CA ALA A 50 -0.15 -14.54 32.51
C ALA A 50 -1.69 -14.67 32.42
N THR A 51 -2.36 -15.21 33.44
CA THR A 51 -3.82 -15.30 33.56
C THR A 51 -4.57 -13.95 33.68
N LEU A 52 -3.93 -12.87 34.12
CA LEU A 52 -4.55 -11.56 34.37
C LEU A 52 -4.32 -10.53 33.25
N VAL A 53 -3.64 -10.92 32.16
CA VAL A 53 -3.46 -10.06 30.97
C VAL A 53 -4.72 -10.14 30.09
N PRO A 54 -5.42 -9.02 29.82
CA PRO A 54 -6.75 -9.04 29.17
C PRO A 54 -6.77 -9.65 27.76
N SER A 55 -5.67 -9.55 27.02
CA SER A 55 -5.58 -10.03 25.64
C SER A 55 -4.83 -11.37 25.58
N HIS A 56 -5.49 -12.40 25.06
CA HIS A 56 -4.91 -13.73 24.81
C HIS A 56 -3.61 -13.68 23.98
N LYS A 57 -3.47 -12.68 23.12
CA LYS A 57 -2.25 -12.41 22.36
C LYS A 57 -1.10 -11.97 23.27
N MET A 58 -1.35 -11.00 24.16
CA MET A 58 -0.34 -10.44 25.05
C MET A 58 0.14 -11.45 26.10
N ARG A 59 -0.71 -12.43 26.46
CA ARG A 59 -0.32 -13.60 27.28
C ARG A 59 0.80 -14.42 26.64
N VAL A 60 0.59 -14.82 25.38
CA VAL A 60 1.58 -15.64 24.66
C VAL A 60 2.85 -14.88 24.33
N VAL A 61 2.74 -13.56 24.11
CA VAL A 61 3.94 -12.72 24.01
C VAL A 61 4.71 -12.77 25.32
N ALA A 62 4.06 -12.51 26.47
CA ALA A 62 4.68 -12.48 27.79
C ALA A 62 5.40 -13.78 28.16
N GLU A 63 4.82 -14.94 27.84
CA GLU A 63 5.43 -16.26 28.06
C GLU A 63 6.72 -16.50 27.26
N ARG A 64 6.91 -15.78 26.15
CA ARG A 64 8.04 -15.96 25.23
C ARG A 64 9.08 -14.85 25.32
N ILE A 65 8.87 -13.81 26.12
CA ILE A 65 9.81 -12.70 26.24
C ILE A 65 11.06 -13.18 26.97
N ALA A 66 12.21 -12.98 26.35
CA ALA A 66 13.51 -13.24 26.97
C ALA A 66 14.44 -12.03 26.96
N ASP A 67 14.17 -11.03 26.11
CA ASP A 67 14.92 -9.78 26.03
C ASP A 67 14.00 -8.66 25.50
N PHE A 68 14.39 -7.41 25.71
CA PHE A 68 13.68 -6.26 25.18
C PHE A 68 14.60 -5.08 24.86
N ASP A 69 14.28 -4.35 23.79
CA ASP A 69 14.85 -3.03 23.51
C ASP A 69 13.79 -1.93 23.70
N PHE A 70 14.24 -0.69 23.80
CA PHE A 70 13.35 0.47 23.74
C PHE A 70 14.03 1.67 23.06
N TYR A 71 13.19 2.52 22.48
CA TYR A 71 13.55 3.82 21.92
C TYR A 71 12.71 4.88 22.62
N VAL A 72 13.36 5.88 23.23
CA VAL A 72 12.68 7.04 23.80
C VAL A 72 12.33 8.02 22.68
N THR A 73 11.16 8.65 22.76
CA THR A 73 10.72 9.67 21.81
C THR A 73 10.22 10.90 22.58
N ASP A 74 10.15 12.04 21.89
CA ASP A 74 9.78 13.32 22.51
C ASP A 74 8.27 13.48 22.69
N GLY A 75 7.46 12.63 22.03
CA GLY A 75 6.01 12.60 22.22
C GLY A 75 5.32 11.34 21.72
N GLU A 76 4.01 11.24 21.99
CA GLU A 76 3.20 10.06 21.62
C GLU A 76 3.03 9.90 20.10
N VAL A 77 2.97 11.02 19.36
CA VAL A 77 2.86 11.00 17.89
C VAL A 77 4.13 10.44 17.27
N GLU A 78 5.29 10.84 17.78
CA GLU A 78 6.58 10.32 17.31
C GLU A 78 6.74 8.84 17.65
N ALA A 79 6.35 8.43 18.86
CA ALA A 79 6.29 7.01 19.23
C ALA A 79 5.39 6.20 18.29
N LEU A 80 4.23 6.73 17.91
CA LEU A 80 3.31 6.07 16.96
C LEU A 80 3.96 5.93 15.57
N ILE A 81 4.60 6.97 15.07
CA ILE A 81 5.29 6.93 13.76
C ILE A 81 6.44 5.91 13.79
N LEU A 82 7.25 5.94 14.84
CA LEU A 82 8.38 5.03 15.02
C LEU A 82 7.92 3.57 15.15
N GLU A 83 6.86 3.31 15.93
CA GLU A 83 6.22 1.99 16.04
C GLU A 83 5.82 1.46 14.67
N CYS A 84 5.10 2.27 13.88
CA CYS A 84 4.64 1.86 12.56
C CYS A 84 5.80 1.59 11.59
N ASN A 85 6.87 2.39 11.66
CA ASN A 85 8.08 2.19 10.86
C ASN A 85 8.82 0.90 11.24
N LEU A 86 8.94 0.61 12.54
CA LEU A 86 9.60 -0.60 13.03
C LEU A 86 8.78 -1.85 12.73
N ILE A 87 7.45 -1.81 12.89
CA ILE A 87 6.54 -2.91 12.47
C ILE A 87 6.70 -3.18 10.98
N LYS A 88 6.72 -2.12 10.15
CA LYS A 88 6.91 -2.26 8.70
C LYS A 88 8.25 -2.91 8.35
N LYS A 89 9.33 -2.50 9.04
CA LYS A 89 10.71 -2.97 8.81
C LYS A 89 10.88 -4.43 9.23
N HIS A 90 10.44 -4.77 10.42
CA HIS A 90 10.72 -6.07 11.04
C HIS A 90 9.61 -7.10 10.83
N ARG A 91 8.40 -6.65 10.50
CA ARG A 91 7.17 -7.45 10.37
C ARG A 91 7.04 -8.52 11.46
N PRO A 92 7.06 -8.13 12.75
CA PRO A 92 7.05 -9.09 13.84
C PRO A 92 5.83 -9.99 13.78
N ASP A 93 5.98 -11.21 14.27
CA ASP A 93 4.95 -12.21 14.16
C ASP A 93 3.68 -11.86 14.93
N PHE A 94 3.78 -11.17 16.06
CA PHE A 94 2.60 -10.81 16.84
C PHE A 94 2.03 -9.44 16.43
N ASN A 95 2.66 -8.65 15.58
CA ASN A 95 2.05 -7.42 15.06
C ASN A 95 1.14 -7.72 13.85
N VAL A 96 0.13 -6.87 13.66
CA VAL A 96 -0.70 -6.91 12.45
C VAL A 96 0.14 -6.42 11.27
N ASN A 97 0.31 -7.25 10.25
CA ASN A 97 1.13 -6.93 9.08
C ASN A 97 0.27 -6.73 7.84
N LEU A 98 0.38 -5.56 7.21
CA LEU A 98 -0.15 -5.31 5.88
C LEU A 98 0.74 -6.01 4.83
N ARG A 99 0.13 -6.87 4.01
CA ARG A 99 0.85 -7.59 2.94
C ARG A 99 1.21 -6.68 1.77
N ASP A 100 0.37 -5.70 1.47
CA ASP A 100 0.48 -4.87 0.27
C ASP A 100 1.27 -3.57 0.49
N ASP A 101 2.06 -3.18 -0.51
CA ASP A 101 2.89 -1.96 -0.56
C ASP A 101 2.56 -1.05 -1.74
N LYS A 102 1.26 -0.83 -1.99
CA LYS A 102 0.77 -0.01 -3.09
C LYS A 102 1.03 1.49 -2.88
N SER A 103 1.42 2.18 -3.96
CA SER A 103 1.40 3.65 -4.06
C SER A 103 0.36 4.08 -5.09
N TYR A 104 -0.52 4.99 -4.70
CA TYR A 104 -1.67 5.37 -5.51
C TYR A 104 -1.36 6.57 -6.42
N PRO A 105 -1.68 6.50 -7.72
CA PRO A 105 -1.58 7.64 -8.60
C PRO A 105 -2.65 8.69 -8.25
N SER A 106 -2.25 9.95 -8.37
CA SER A 106 -3.07 11.15 -8.24
C SER A 106 -2.87 12.03 -9.47
N LEU A 107 -3.85 12.85 -9.79
CA LEU A 107 -3.68 13.97 -10.71
C LEU A 107 -3.08 15.14 -9.94
N ALA A 108 -2.03 15.74 -10.47
CA ALA A 108 -1.39 16.93 -9.92
C ALA A 108 -1.55 18.08 -10.90
N VAL A 109 -2.06 19.21 -10.44
CA VAL A 109 -2.18 20.45 -11.19
C VAL A 109 -1.13 21.42 -10.68
N VAL A 110 -0.10 21.68 -11.49
CA VAL A 110 1.06 22.52 -11.11
C VAL A 110 0.73 23.99 -11.40
N LEU A 111 0.37 24.75 -10.37
CA LEU A 111 -0.18 26.10 -10.51
C LEU A 111 0.86 27.20 -10.77
N GLU A 112 2.15 26.94 -10.50
CA GLU A 112 3.23 27.92 -10.68
C GLU A 112 3.64 28.12 -12.14
N ASP A 113 3.45 27.11 -12.99
CA ASP A 113 3.79 27.21 -14.41
C ASP A 113 2.97 28.35 -15.06
N GLU A 114 3.59 29.11 -15.98
CA GLU A 114 2.91 30.12 -16.81
C GLU A 114 1.64 29.55 -17.46
N PHE A 115 1.75 28.30 -17.91
CA PHE A 115 0.64 27.48 -18.41
C PHE A 115 0.55 26.19 -17.59
N PRO A 116 -0.28 26.10 -16.54
CA PRO A 116 -0.37 24.91 -15.70
C PRO A 116 -0.69 23.61 -16.45
N ARG A 117 -0.19 22.49 -15.94
CA ARG A 117 -0.43 21.15 -16.50
C ARG A 117 -1.07 20.23 -15.49
N VAL A 118 -1.84 19.29 -16.01
CA VAL A 118 -2.40 18.16 -15.25
C VAL A 118 -1.51 16.94 -15.48
N LEU A 119 -0.84 16.49 -14.43
CA LEU A 119 0.14 15.40 -14.45
C LEU A 119 -0.39 14.20 -13.65
N VAL A 120 -0.05 12.99 -14.09
CA VAL A 120 -0.26 11.79 -13.27
C VAL A 120 1.00 11.56 -12.45
N THR A 121 0.88 11.49 -11.13
CA THR A 121 2.01 11.23 -10.22
C THR A 121 1.60 10.31 -9.08
N ARG A 122 2.53 9.48 -8.60
CA ARG A 122 2.37 8.71 -7.35
C ARG A 122 3.02 9.40 -6.14
N ARG A 123 3.69 10.53 -6.38
CA ARG A 123 4.44 11.30 -5.36
C ARG A 123 3.80 12.68 -5.18
N LEU A 124 3.59 13.10 -3.93
CA LEU A 124 3.11 14.45 -3.60
C LEU A 124 4.25 15.44 -3.26
N ASN A 125 5.33 15.40 -4.02
CA ASN A 125 6.49 16.26 -3.78
C ASN A 125 6.62 17.39 -4.81
N ILE A 126 5.61 17.59 -5.65
CA ILE A 126 5.59 18.69 -6.62
C ILE A 126 5.13 19.92 -5.85
N LYS A 127 6.07 20.88 -5.69
CA LYS A 127 5.81 22.12 -4.96
C LYS A 127 4.61 22.85 -5.57
N ARG A 128 3.76 23.39 -4.70
CA ARG A 128 2.57 24.20 -5.04
C ARG A 128 1.62 23.55 -6.06
N ALA A 129 1.61 22.22 -6.15
CA ALA A 129 0.63 21.48 -6.94
C ALA A 129 -0.65 21.21 -6.14
N ARG A 130 -1.79 21.27 -6.82
CA ARG A 130 -3.06 20.75 -6.30
C ARG A 130 -3.24 19.30 -6.70
N TYR A 131 -3.57 18.44 -5.74
CA TYR A 131 -3.67 17.00 -5.96
C TYR A 131 -5.11 16.51 -5.90
N PHE A 132 -5.48 15.65 -6.85
CA PHE A 132 -6.81 15.06 -6.99
C PHE A 132 -6.70 13.53 -7.07
N GLY A 133 -7.58 12.83 -6.36
CA GLY A 133 -7.48 11.39 -6.11
C GLY A 133 -7.50 11.08 -4.61
N PRO A 134 -6.87 9.96 -4.17
CA PRO A 134 -6.11 8.98 -4.94
C PRO A 134 -6.99 8.10 -5.85
N TYR A 135 -6.46 7.70 -7.01
CA TYR A 135 -7.10 6.74 -7.90
C TYR A 135 -6.55 5.35 -7.63
N THR A 136 -7.43 4.38 -7.46
CA THR A 136 -7.05 3.03 -7.06
C THR A 136 -6.44 2.23 -8.21
N LYS A 137 -6.94 2.47 -9.42
CA LYS A 137 -6.51 1.77 -10.64
C LYS A 137 -5.96 2.75 -11.69
N ALA A 138 -4.90 2.33 -12.39
CA ALA A 138 -4.26 3.13 -13.43
C ALA A 138 -5.19 3.40 -14.65
N HIS A 139 -6.19 2.56 -14.90
CA HIS A 139 -7.17 2.84 -15.95
C HIS A 139 -8.11 3.98 -15.55
N ALA A 140 -8.56 4.04 -14.28
CA ALA A 140 -9.53 5.02 -13.81
C ALA A 140 -8.98 6.45 -13.91
N ILE A 141 -7.69 6.63 -13.60
CA ILE A 141 -7.03 7.93 -13.78
C ILE A 141 -6.88 8.31 -15.26
N ARG A 142 -6.63 7.34 -16.15
CA ARG A 142 -6.54 7.59 -17.60
C ARG A 142 -7.89 7.98 -18.19
N GLU A 143 -8.96 7.29 -17.81
CA GLU A 143 -10.33 7.61 -18.21
C GLU A 143 -10.75 8.99 -17.71
N THR A 144 -10.41 9.31 -16.45
CA THR A 144 -10.66 10.65 -15.90
C THR A 144 -9.90 11.72 -16.67
N LEU A 145 -8.63 11.48 -17.00
CA LEU A 145 -7.80 12.42 -17.76
C LEU A 145 -8.30 12.61 -19.20
N ASP A 146 -8.73 11.53 -19.87
CA ASP A 146 -9.31 11.62 -21.23
C ASP A 146 -10.61 12.43 -21.21
N THR A 147 -11.48 12.16 -20.25
CA THR A 147 -12.71 12.93 -20.00
C THR A 147 -12.39 14.42 -19.80
N LEU A 148 -11.41 14.72 -18.96
CA LEU A 148 -10.95 16.08 -18.69
C LEU A 148 -10.50 16.80 -19.95
N ARG A 149 -9.75 16.11 -20.82
CA ARG A 149 -9.26 16.66 -22.09
C ARG A 149 -10.35 16.90 -23.13
N ARG A 150 -11.50 16.22 -23.02
CA ARG A 150 -12.69 16.49 -23.85
C ARG A 150 -13.44 17.74 -23.40
N VAL A 151 -13.50 17.99 -22.08
CA VAL A 151 -14.20 19.15 -21.50
C VAL A 151 -13.31 20.41 -21.50
N PHE A 152 -12.01 20.24 -21.32
CA PHE A 152 -11.04 21.33 -21.19
C PHE A 152 -9.87 21.13 -22.15
N PRO A 153 -9.60 22.07 -23.08
CA PRO A 153 -8.49 21.99 -24.03
C PRO A 153 -7.13 22.26 -23.36
N LEU A 154 -6.66 21.28 -22.59
CA LEU A 154 -5.45 21.34 -21.77
C LEU A 154 -4.18 21.00 -22.54
N ARG A 155 -3.07 21.69 -22.23
CA ARG A 155 -1.76 21.27 -22.75
C ARG A 155 -1.30 19.98 -22.07
N THR A 156 -0.75 19.07 -22.86
CA THR A 156 -0.19 17.78 -22.41
C THR A 156 1.33 17.71 -22.58
N CYS A 157 1.90 18.65 -23.34
CA CYS A 157 3.30 18.69 -23.69
C CYS A 157 4.20 19.04 -22.49
N SER A 158 5.45 18.55 -22.53
CA SER A 158 6.50 19.01 -21.62
C SER A 158 6.92 20.45 -21.94
N ASP A 159 7.56 21.16 -21.02
CA ASP A 159 8.05 22.51 -21.28
C ASP A 159 9.11 22.51 -22.39
N SER A 160 9.95 21.47 -22.44
CA SER A 160 10.89 21.25 -23.55
C SER A 160 10.18 21.11 -24.91
N LYS A 161 9.06 20.38 -24.98
CA LYS A 161 8.26 20.25 -26.21
C LYS A 161 7.56 21.56 -26.56
N MET A 162 7.08 22.30 -25.56
CA MET A 162 6.49 23.62 -25.77
C MET A 162 7.52 24.62 -26.31
N ALA A 163 8.72 24.67 -25.75
CA ALA A 163 9.80 25.52 -26.22
C ALA A 163 10.22 25.17 -27.66
N ARG A 164 10.29 23.88 -27.99
CA ARG A 164 10.55 23.44 -29.37
C ARG A 164 9.45 23.87 -30.33
N ALA A 165 8.18 23.73 -29.97
CA ALA A 165 7.05 24.16 -30.79
C ALA A 165 7.02 25.68 -30.98
N ARG A 166 7.41 26.46 -29.96
CA ARG A 166 7.61 27.92 -30.05
C ARG A 166 8.68 28.25 -31.08
N ALA A 167 9.83 27.56 -31.04
CA ALA A 167 10.94 27.78 -31.96
C ALA A 167 10.64 27.36 -33.41
N SER A 168 9.90 26.26 -33.61
CA SER A 168 9.57 25.75 -34.94
C SER A 168 8.38 26.45 -35.61
N GLY A 169 7.61 27.26 -34.87
CA GLY A 169 6.42 27.96 -35.38
C GLY A 169 5.26 27.05 -35.80
N SER A 170 5.29 25.76 -35.44
CA SER A 170 4.30 24.77 -35.86
C SER A 170 3.59 24.15 -34.64
N PRO A 171 2.25 24.22 -34.55
CA PRO A 171 1.51 23.65 -33.43
C PRO A 171 1.45 22.11 -33.51
N CYS A 172 1.20 21.48 -32.37
CA CYS A 172 1.04 20.03 -32.30
C CYS A 172 -0.35 19.56 -32.74
N LEU A 173 -0.51 18.25 -32.96
CA LEU A 173 -1.78 17.61 -33.28
C LEU A 173 -2.90 17.99 -32.28
N ASP A 174 -2.61 18.02 -30.97
CA ASP A 174 -3.60 18.35 -29.93
C ASP A 174 -4.24 19.74 -30.16
N TYR A 175 -3.51 20.70 -30.72
CA TYR A 175 -4.07 22.00 -31.10
C TYR A 175 -5.00 21.87 -32.31
N HIS A 176 -4.57 21.17 -33.37
CA HIS A 176 -5.37 20.97 -34.59
C HIS A 176 -6.69 20.25 -34.31
N ILE A 177 -6.69 19.27 -33.40
CA ILE A 177 -7.91 18.56 -32.98
C ILE A 177 -8.65 19.25 -31.84
N LYS A 178 -8.32 20.52 -31.53
CA LYS A 178 -8.99 21.39 -30.54
C LYS A 178 -8.97 20.86 -29.10
N ARG A 179 -7.97 20.03 -28.76
CA ARG A 179 -7.69 19.51 -27.40
C ARG A 179 -6.68 20.34 -26.61
N CYS A 180 -6.10 21.37 -27.20
CA CYS A 180 -5.17 22.30 -26.57
C CYS A 180 -5.46 23.73 -27.08
N LEU A 181 -5.41 24.73 -26.19
CA LEU A 181 -5.57 26.15 -26.58
C LEU A 181 -4.35 26.74 -27.32
N GLY A 182 -3.28 25.97 -27.51
CA GLY A 182 -2.10 26.41 -28.25
C GLY A 182 -1.26 27.50 -27.55
N PRO A 183 -0.94 27.40 -26.24
CA PRO A 183 -0.08 28.38 -25.56
C PRO A 183 1.35 28.45 -26.14
N CYS A 184 1.80 27.40 -26.82
CA CYS A 184 3.08 27.42 -27.55
C CYS A 184 3.07 28.36 -28.76
N MET A 185 1.90 28.73 -29.29
CA MET A 185 1.76 29.61 -30.44
C MET A 185 1.20 30.99 -30.05
N GLY A 186 1.15 31.31 -28.75
CA GLY A 186 0.57 32.58 -28.26
C GLY A 186 -0.94 32.72 -28.51
N LYS A 187 -1.66 31.63 -28.80
CA LYS A 187 -3.10 31.66 -29.13
C LYS A 187 -4.03 31.82 -27.93
N VAL A 188 -3.47 31.86 -26.72
CA VAL A 188 -4.19 32.07 -25.46
C VAL A 188 -3.28 32.82 -24.49
N SER A 189 -3.85 33.76 -23.76
CA SER A 189 -3.10 34.48 -22.71
C SER A 189 -2.87 33.59 -21.47
N PRO A 190 -1.82 33.82 -20.68
CA PRO A 190 -1.62 33.13 -19.41
C PRO A 190 -2.81 33.28 -18.45
N GLY A 191 -3.47 34.45 -18.44
CA GLY A 191 -4.64 34.73 -17.61
C GLY A 191 -5.86 33.89 -17.98
N GLU A 192 -6.21 33.84 -19.27
CA GLU A 192 -7.33 33.02 -19.77
C GLU A 192 -7.07 31.52 -19.53
N TYR A 193 -5.84 31.06 -19.78
CA TYR A 193 -5.47 29.68 -19.55
C TYR A 193 -5.54 29.32 -18.06
N ARG A 194 -5.11 30.22 -17.16
CA ARG A 194 -5.25 30.04 -15.71
C ARG A 194 -6.72 29.96 -15.29
N GLY A 195 -7.59 30.81 -15.84
CA GLY A 195 -9.04 30.74 -15.60
C GLY A 195 -9.65 29.39 -16.01
N MET A 196 -9.18 28.79 -17.11
CA MET A 196 -9.57 27.42 -17.49
C MET A 196 -9.05 26.38 -16.49
N ILE A 197 -7.82 26.53 -16.00
CA ILE A 197 -7.23 25.62 -14.99
C ILE A 197 -7.97 25.67 -13.66
N GLU A 198 -8.49 26.83 -13.28
CA GLU A 198 -9.37 26.96 -12.12
C GLU A 198 -10.69 26.21 -12.32
N GLN A 199 -11.29 26.30 -13.52
CA GLN A 199 -12.48 25.49 -13.87
C GLN A 199 -12.17 23.98 -13.81
N VAL A 200 -10.98 23.55 -14.25
CA VAL A 200 -10.51 22.16 -14.12
C VAL A 200 -10.44 21.74 -12.66
N CYS A 201 -9.85 22.57 -11.80
CA CYS A 201 -9.78 22.29 -10.37
C CYS A 201 -11.18 22.17 -9.76
N LEU A 202 -12.10 23.10 -10.06
CA LEU A 202 -13.48 23.04 -9.60
C LEU A 202 -14.21 21.77 -10.10
N PHE A 203 -13.97 21.37 -11.35
CA PHE A 203 -14.53 20.16 -11.93
C PHE A 203 -14.04 18.90 -11.19
N LEU A 204 -12.75 18.83 -10.88
CA LEU A 204 -12.13 17.75 -10.11
C LEU A 204 -12.52 17.74 -8.62
N GLU A 205 -12.85 18.90 -8.04
CA GLU A 205 -13.42 19.03 -6.68
C GLU A 205 -14.90 18.59 -6.60
N GLY A 206 -15.49 18.14 -7.71
CA GLY A 206 -16.91 17.74 -7.76
C GLY A 206 -17.89 18.90 -7.92
N LYS A 207 -17.43 20.15 -8.08
CA LYS A 207 -18.28 21.34 -8.31
C LYS A 207 -18.68 21.49 -9.78
N GLN A 208 -19.01 20.37 -10.43
CA GLN A 208 -19.23 20.27 -11.87
C GLN A 208 -20.43 21.10 -12.34
N GLU A 209 -21.51 21.16 -11.56
CA GLU A 209 -22.68 22.00 -11.88
C GLU A 209 -22.33 23.48 -11.97
N LYS A 210 -21.46 23.98 -11.07
CA LYS A 210 -21.00 25.37 -11.12
C LYS A 210 -20.20 25.65 -12.39
N VAL A 211 -19.39 24.68 -12.81
CA VAL A 211 -18.62 24.79 -14.06
C VAL A 211 -19.55 24.77 -15.27
N VAL A 212 -20.53 23.86 -15.32
CA VAL A 212 -21.52 23.79 -16.40
C VAL A 212 -22.30 25.10 -16.52
N LYS A 213 -22.82 25.65 -15.41
CA LYS A 213 -23.52 26.94 -15.40
C LYS A 213 -22.64 28.09 -15.91
N LYS A 214 -21.35 28.10 -15.54
CA LYS A 214 -20.40 29.11 -16.04
C LYS A 214 -20.18 28.98 -17.55
N LEU A 215 -19.98 27.76 -18.05
CA LEU A 215 -19.81 27.50 -19.50
C LEU A 215 -21.07 27.86 -20.30
N GLU A 216 -22.26 27.61 -19.76
CA GLU A 216 -23.53 28.01 -20.39
C GLU A 216 -23.70 29.52 -20.49
N ARG A 217 -23.23 30.26 -19.49
CA ARG A 217 -23.21 31.72 -19.52
C ARG A 217 -22.22 32.22 -20.56
N GLU A 218 -20.98 31.73 -20.54
CA GLU A 218 -19.94 32.07 -21.52
C GLU A 218 -20.38 31.74 -22.96
N MET A 219 -21.13 30.64 -23.15
CA MET A 219 -21.68 30.25 -24.46
C MET A 219 -22.73 31.24 -24.96
N ARG A 220 -23.62 31.70 -24.07
CA ARG A 220 -24.66 32.69 -24.39
C ARG A 220 -24.03 34.04 -24.74
N GLU A 221 -23.10 34.52 -23.93
CA GLU A 221 -22.35 35.76 -24.21
C GLU A 221 -21.60 35.69 -25.55
N ALA A 222 -21.00 34.55 -25.88
CA ALA A 222 -20.35 34.36 -27.18
C ALA A 222 -21.34 34.38 -28.35
N ALA A 223 -22.54 33.80 -28.16
CA ALA A 223 -23.59 33.82 -29.18
C ALA A 223 -24.16 35.22 -29.39
N GLU A 224 -24.37 36.00 -28.31
CA GLU A 224 -24.79 37.40 -28.35
C GLU A 224 -23.79 38.30 -29.09
N LYS A 225 -22.49 37.98 -28.99
CA LYS A 225 -21.40 38.67 -29.72
C LYS A 225 -21.17 38.14 -31.14
N PHE A 226 -22.03 37.27 -31.65
CA PHE A 226 -21.88 36.61 -32.95
C PHE A 226 -20.59 35.77 -33.12
N GLU A 227 -19.96 35.34 -32.00
CA GLU A 227 -18.77 34.47 -31.99
C GLU A 227 -19.15 32.98 -32.11
N PHE A 228 -19.79 32.59 -33.22
CA PHE A 228 -20.42 31.27 -33.38
C PHE A 228 -19.45 30.08 -33.20
N GLU A 229 -18.20 30.19 -33.64
CA GLU A 229 -17.20 29.13 -33.44
C GLU A 229 -16.87 28.88 -31.97
N LYS A 230 -16.86 29.94 -31.16
CA LYS A 230 -16.59 29.86 -29.72
C LYS A 230 -17.80 29.32 -28.98
N ALA A 231 -19.01 29.77 -29.36
CA ALA A 231 -20.26 29.23 -28.84
C ALA A 231 -20.38 27.72 -29.14
N ALA A 232 -20.08 27.27 -30.36
CA ALA A 232 -20.08 25.86 -30.72
C ALA A 232 -19.06 25.04 -29.90
N ARG A 233 -17.86 25.58 -29.67
CA ARG A 233 -16.86 24.96 -28.79
C ARG A 233 -17.36 24.83 -27.36
N LEU A 234 -17.96 25.88 -26.79
CA LEU A 234 -18.52 25.86 -25.44
C LEU A 234 -19.69 24.89 -25.32
N ARG A 235 -20.57 24.81 -26.31
CA ARG A 235 -21.66 23.83 -26.39
C ARG A 235 -21.15 22.39 -26.31
N ASN A 236 -20.13 22.06 -27.10
CA ASN A 236 -19.53 20.72 -27.10
C ASN A 236 -18.89 20.40 -25.74
N ARG A 237 -18.26 21.38 -25.08
CA ARG A 237 -17.72 21.23 -23.72
C ARG A 237 -18.82 20.98 -22.69
N ILE A 238 -19.95 21.67 -22.79
CA ILE A 238 -21.12 21.49 -21.92
C ILE A 238 -21.69 20.07 -22.09
N GLN A 239 -21.85 19.59 -23.33
CA GLN A 239 -22.33 18.23 -23.59
C GLN A 239 -21.38 17.17 -23.03
N ALA A 240 -20.07 17.32 -23.25
CA ALA A 240 -19.08 16.43 -22.67
C ALA A 240 -19.12 16.43 -21.13
N ALA A 241 -19.28 17.60 -20.50
CA ALA A 241 -19.39 17.72 -19.05
C ALA A 241 -20.68 17.08 -18.50
N ARG A 242 -21.82 17.26 -19.18
CA ARG A 242 -23.11 16.68 -18.80
C ARG A 242 -23.12 15.16 -18.91
N HIS A 243 -22.48 14.59 -19.94
CA HIS A 243 -22.40 13.13 -20.08
C HIS A 243 -21.66 12.46 -18.90
N VAL A 244 -20.68 13.16 -18.30
CA VAL A 244 -19.97 12.70 -17.09
C VAL A 244 -20.87 12.75 -15.85
N LEU A 245 -21.75 13.74 -15.77
CA LEU A 245 -22.70 13.89 -14.67
C LEU A 245 -23.75 12.77 -14.66
N GLU A 246 -24.28 12.39 -15.83
CA GLU A 246 -25.33 11.39 -15.96
C GLU A 246 -24.90 9.97 -15.55
N LYS A 247 -23.64 9.59 -15.81
CA LYS A 247 -23.11 8.26 -15.45
C LYS A 247 -22.91 8.04 -13.94
N GLN A 248 -23.10 9.05 -13.08
CA GLN A 248 -22.60 9.04 -11.69
C GLN A 248 -23.71 9.14 -10.61
N LYS A 249 -24.88 8.53 -10.84
CA LYS A 249 -26.12 8.67 -10.03
C LYS A 249 -26.17 7.97 -8.64
N MET A 250 -25.05 7.54 -8.05
CA MET A 250 -25.00 7.12 -6.64
C MET A 250 -24.20 8.16 -5.85
N MET A 251 -24.89 9.15 -5.28
CA MET A 251 -24.23 10.28 -4.62
C MET A 251 -24.66 10.41 -3.15
N LEU A 252 -23.71 10.83 -2.32
CA LEU A 252 -24.01 11.49 -1.06
C LEU A 252 -24.63 12.86 -1.36
N SER A 253 -25.58 13.28 -0.53
CA SER A 253 -26.16 14.64 -0.60
C SER A 253 -25.15 15.76 -0.29
N SER A 254 -23.98 15.41 0.28
CA SER A 254 -22.93 16.35 0.69
C SER A 254 -21.66 16.21 -0.15
N SER A 255 -21.01 17.34 -0.46
CA SER A 255 -19.75 17.42 -1.22
C SER A 255 -18.51 17.20 -0.34
N GLU A 256 -18.59 16.27 0.61
CA GLU A 256 -17.52 15.99 1.56
C GLU A 256 -16.43 15.06 0.97
N ASP A 257 -15.17 15.38 1.29
CA ASP A 257 -14.00 14.51 1.06
C ASP A 257 -13.75 13.59 2.26
N LEU A 258 -14.08 12.31 2.14
CA LEU A 258 -13.94 11.34 3.22
C LEU A 258 -13.40 9.99 2.73
N ASP A 259 -12.81 9.22 3.63
CA ASP A 259 -12.48 7.82 3.35
C ASP A 259 -13.37 6.91 4.21
N VAL A 260 -13.88 5.82 3.65
CA VAL A 260 -14.75 4.86 4.34
C VAL A 260 -14.01 3.55 4.47
N ILE A 261 -13.84 3.04 5.68
CA ILE A 261 -13.09 1.81 5.97
C ILE A 261 -14.00 0.81 6.68
N ALA A 262 -14.08 -0.41 6.16
CA ALA A 262 -14.80 -1.53 6.76
C ALA A 262 -13.91 -2.78 6.84
N LEU A 263 -14.14 -3.63 7.82
CA LEU A 263 -13.37 -4.84 8.09
C LEU A 263 -14.27 -6.07 8.10
N VAL A 264 -13.84 -7.11 7.41
CA VAL A 264 -14.42 -8.46 7.50
C VAL A 264 -13.37 -9.41 8.04
N LEU A 265 -13.74 -10.14 9.09
CA LEU A 265 -12.91 -11.14 9.70
C LEU A 265 -13.17 -12.54 9.12
N GLY A 266 -12.10 -13.33 8.98
CA GLY A 266 -12.16 -14.80 8.98
C GLY A 266 -11.06 -15.37 9.87
N GLU A 267 -10.89 -16.68 9.93
CA GLU A 267 -10.08 -17.34 10.97
C GLU A 267 -8.59 -16.93 10.94
N GLU A 268 -7.93 -17.05 9.79
CA GLU A 268 -6.48 -16.76 9.65
C GLU A 268 -6.18 -15.42 8.97
N MET A 269 -7.21 -14.74 8.46
CA MET A 269 -7.06 -13.51 7.72
C MET A 269 -8.24 -12.58 7.90
N ALA A 270 -8.03 -11.31 7.62
CA ALA A 270 -9.09 -10.32 7.55
C ALA A 270 -8.98 -9.53 6.24
N CYS A 271 -10.11 -9.06 5.73
CA CYS A 271 -10.19 -8.18 4.58
C CYS A 271 -10.65 -6.79 5.03
N VAL A 272 -9.83 -5.78 4.77
CA VAL A 272 -10.21 -4.38 4.93
C VAL A 272 -10.57 -3.81 3.57
N GLN A 273 -11.77 -3.24 3.45
CA GLN A 273 -12.17 -2.45 2.30
C GLN A 273 -12.05 -0.97 2.63
N ILE A 274 -11.41 -0.20 1.74
CA ILE A 274 -11.44 1.26 1.77
C ILE A 274 -12.12 1.81 0.52
N PHE A 275 -12.99 2.81 0.70
CA PHE A 275 -13.51 3.67 -0.37
C PHE A 275 -12.93 5.07 -0.23
N PHE A 276 -12.50 5.63 -1.36
CA PHE A 276 -12.02 7.00 -1.46
C PHE A 276 -13.14 7.89 -1.97
N VAL A 277 -13.73 8.71 -1.11
CA VAL A 277 -14.83 9.61 -1.48
C VAL A 277 -14.30 11.04 -1.60
N ARG A 278 -14.45 11.66 -2.77
CA ARG A 278 -14.09 13.07 -2.98
C ARG A 278 -15.26 13.82 -3.62
N GLY A 279 -15.58 15.00 -3.10
CA GLY A 279 -16.73 15.79 -3.53
C GLY A 279 -18.05 15.01 -3.49
N GLY A 280 -18.23 14.11 -2.51
CA GLY A 280 -19.41 13.26 -2.38
C GLY A 280 -19.45 12.03 -3.30
N LYS A 281 -18.38 11.75 -4.07
CA LYS A 281 -18.31 10.66 -5.05
C LYS A 281 -17.23 9.64 -4.71
N ILE A 282 -17.55 8.35 -4.87
CA ILE A 282 -16.56 7.28 -4.75
C ILE A 282 -15.64 7.33 -5.97
N LEU A 283 -14.39 7.77 -5.80
CA LEU A 283 -13.36 7.77 -6.84
C LEU A 283 -12.77 6.39 -7.09
N GLY A 284 -12.88 5.50 -6.10
CA GLY A 284 -12.41 4.14 -6.21
C GLY A 284 -12.44 3.40 -4.87
N SER A 285 -12.17 2.12 -4.95
CA SER A 285 -12.13 1.20 -3.82
C SER A 285 -10.90 0.30 -3.86
N GLU A 286 -10.39 -0.07 -2.70
CA GLU A 286 -9.29 -1.03 -2.54
C GLU A 286 -9.57 -2.00 -1.40
N SER A 287 -9.11 -3.23 -1.57
CA SER A 287 -9.24 -4.30 -0.58
C SER A 287 -7.85 -4.75 -0.15
N PHE A 288 -7.65 -4.89 1.16
CA PHE A 288 -6.39 -5.27 1.77
C PHE A 288 -6.56 -6.53 2.60
N ILE A 289 -5.65 -7.47 2.41
CA ILE A 289 -5.64 -8.71 3.18
C ILE A 289 -4.62 -8.61 4.30
N LEU A 290 -5.12 -8.72 5.53
CA LEU A 290 -4.34 -8.73 6.75
C LEU A 290 -4.19 -10.17 7.24
N GLU A 291 -2.99 -10.50 7.73
CA GLU A 291 -2.80 -11.74 8.47
C GLU A 291 -3.45 -11.60 9.85
N ARG A 292 -4.40 -12.48 10.15
CA ARG A 292 -5.05 -12.55 11.44
C ARG A 292 -4.43 -13.71 12.20
N LYS A 293 -3.63 -13.39 13.22
CA LYS A 293 -3.18 -14.39 14.17
C LYS A 293 -4.12 -14.40 15.38
N ARG A 294 -3.91 -13.46 16.30
CA ARG A 294 -4.70 -13.33 17.54
C ARG A 294 -5.11 -11.89 17.84
N ALA A 295 -5.11 -11.06 16.80
CA ALA A 295 -5.58 -9.68 16.88
C ALA A 295 -7.12 -9.67 16.79
N ASP A 296 -7.75 -8.84 17.61
CA ASP A 296 -9.18 -8.54 17.53
C ASP A 296 -9.48 -7.51 16.43
N GLU A 297 -10.77 -7.24 16.19
CA GLU A 297 -11.20 -6.29 15.15
C GLU A 297 -10.66 -4.88 15.38
N GLU A 298 -10.62 -4.45 16.65
CA GLU A 298 -10.20 -3.10 17.03
C GLU A 298 -8.71 -2.89 16.74
N GLU A 299 -7.87 -3.85 17.13
CA GLU A 299 -6.44 -3.85 16.86
C GLU A 299 -6.15 -3.93 15.37
N LEU A 300 -6.89 -4.77 14.63
CA LEU A 300 -6.75 -4.89 13.17
C LEU A 300 -7.07 -3.56 12.47
N LEU A 301 -8.20 -2.93 12.81
CA LEU A 301 -8.60 -1.64 12.24
C LEU A 301 -7.63 -0.52 12.64
N SER A 302 -7.27 -0.40 13.92
CA SER A 302 -6.34 0.63 14.41
C SER A 302 -4.98 0.50 13.71
N SER A 303 -4.43 -0.72 13.64
CA SER A 303 -3.17 -0.99 12.97
C SER A 303 -3.25 -0.73 11.46
N PHE A 304 -4.37 -1.10 10.83
CA PHE A 304 -4.61 -0.81 9.42
C PHE A 304 -4.59 0.71 9.16
N VAL A 305 -5.37 1.49 9.90
CA VAL A 305 -5.46 2.95 9.77
C VAL A 305 -4.06 3.58 9.92
N LYS A 306 -3.34 3.23 10.99
CA LYS A 306 -1.97 3.73 11.24
C LYS A 306 -1.04 3.43 10.07
N GLN A 307 -0.93 2.17 9.66
CA GLN A 307 0.01 1.76 8.61
C GLN A 307 -0.39 2.23 7.21
N PHE A 308 -1.70 2.29 6.91
CA PHE A 308 -2.24 2.82 5.66
C PHE A 308 -1.91 4.30 5.55
N TYR A 309 -2.33 5.10 6.54
CA TYR A 309 -2.14 6.53 6.48
C TYR A 309 -0.69 6.94 6.62
N LEU A 310 0.20 6.14 7.24
CA LEU A 310 1.64 6.42 7.29
C LEU A 310 2.23 6.61 5.89
N ARG A 311 1.69 5.89 4.90
CA ARG A 311 2.10 5.97 3.49
C ARG A 311 1.17 6.81 2.66
N ALA A 312 -0.07 6.98 3.10
CA ALA A 312 -1.03 7.78 2.38
C ALA A 312 -0.49 9.19 2.18
N THR A 313 -0.60 9.58 0.93
CA THR A 313 -0.23 10.87 0.41
C THR A 313 -1.33 11.89 0.71
N LEU A 314 -2.58 11.50 0.44
CA LEU A 314 -3.76 12.31 0.71
C LEU A 314 -4.46 11.81 1.98
N ILE A 315 -4.74 12.73 2.91
CA ILE A 315 -5.48 12.48 4.14
C ILE A 315 -6.79 13.29 4.07
N PRO A 316 -7.98 12.64 4.11
CA PRO A 316 -9.25 13.35 4.10
C PRO A 316 -9.49 14.08 5.43
N HIS A 317 -10.48 14.97 5.47
CA HIS A 317 -10.88 15.61 6.73
C HIS A 317 -11.71 14.70 7.64
N LEU A 318 -12.32 13.67 7.05
CA LEU A 318 -13.21 12.74 7.75
C LEU A 318 -12.88 11.31 7.32
N ILE A 319 -12.72 10.43 8.31
CA ILE A 319 -12.55 8.98 8.10
C ILE A 319 -13.72 8.29 8.78
N LEU A 320 -14.48 7.52 8.02
CA LEU A 320 -15.61 6.74 8.53
C LEU A 320 -15.17 5.31 8.76
N LEU A 321 -15.41 4.81 9.97
CA LEU A 321 -15.12 3.44 10.36
C LEU A 321 -16.41 2.70 10.71
N GLU A 322 -16.36 1.38 10.60
CA GLU A 322 -17.46 0.52 11.05
C GLU A 322 -17.56 0.41 12.57
N ARG A 323 -16.42 0.53 13.26
CA ARG A 323 -16.30 0.41 14.71
C ARG A 323 -15.27 1.41 15.25
N GLU A 324 -15.33 1.66 16.55
CA GLU A 324 -14.32 2.49 17.22
C GLU A 324 -12.96 1.77 17.20
N ILE A 325 -11.88 2.55 17.29
CA ILE A 325 -10.52 2.06 17.30
C ILE A 325 -9.76 2.61 18.50
N GLY A 326 -8.84 1.82 19.02
CA GLY A 326 -7.87 2.28 20.01
C GLY A 326 -6.98 3.39 19.45
N ASP A 327 -6.51 4.26 20.35
CA ASP A 327 -5.68 5.44 20.05
C ASP A 327 -6.35 6.48 19.13
N LYS A 328 -7.69 6.51 19.02
CA LYS A 328 -8.42 7.42 18.12
C LYS A 328 -7.93 8.87 18.18
N GLU A 329 -7.89 9.49 19.35
CA GLU A 329 -7.48 10.89 19.54
C GLU A 329 -6.04 11.13 19.08
N LEU A 330 -5.14 10.18 19.36
CA LEU A 330 -3.74 10.25 18.95
C LEU A 330 -3.60 10.13 17.43
N ILE A 331 -4.38 9.25 16.81
CA ILE A 331 -4.42 9.10 15.35
C ILE A 331 -4.99 10.36 14.71
N GLU A 332 -6.08 10.92 15.22
CA GLU A 332 -6.67 12.19 14.75
C GLU A 332 -5.66 13.34 14.84
N ASN A 333 -4.94 13.47 15.96
CA ASN A 333 -3.90 14.49 16.13
C ASN A 333 -2.76 14.30 15.12
N TRP A 334 -2.22 13.09 15.01
CA TRP A 334 -1.15 12.76 14.06
C TRP A 334 -1.56 13.05 12.60
N LEU A 335 -2.77 12.63 12.20
CA LEU A 335 -3.29 12.88 10.86
C LEU A 335 -3.55 14.37 10.62
N SER A 336 -4.03 15.09 11.64
CA SER A 336 -4.25 16.54 11.56
C SER A 336 -2.95 17.31 11.37
N GLN A 337 -1.87 16.93 12.08
CA GLN A 337 -0.54 17.51 11.92
C GLN A 337 0.00 17.27 10.50
N ARG A 338 -0.12 16.04 9.98
CA ARG A 338 0.33 15.72 8.62
C ARG A 338 -0.49 16.41 7.53
N ARG A 339 -1.79 16.61 7.76
CA ARG A 339 -2.69 17.30 6.83
C ARG A 339 -2.55 18.83 6.91
N GLY A 340 -2.09 19.37 8.04
CA GLY A 340 -2.11 20.80 8.36
C GLY A 340 -3.51 21.35 8.71
N LYS A 341 -4.52 20.49 8.84
CA LYS A 341 -5.92 20.83 9.17
C LYS A 341 -6.56 19.68 9.95
N LYS A 342 -7.58 19.97 10.75
CA LYS A 342 -8.31 19.00 11.57
C LYS A 342 -8.79 17.79 10.76
N VAL A 343 -8.54 16.59 11.29
CA VAL A 343 -9.03 15.30 10.80
C VAL A 343 -9.88 14.66 11.88
N GLU A 344 -11.05 14.15 11.51
CA GLU A 344 -11.97 13.46 12.42
C GLU A 344 -12.18 12.01 11.99
N ILE A 345 -12.27 11.10 12.96
CA ILE A 345 -12.61 9.69 12.79
C ILE A 345 -14.00 9.47 13.41
N LYS A 346 -14.96 8.99 12.62
CA LYS A 346 -16.34 8.78 13.10
C LYS A 346 -16.86 7.39 12.79
N VAL A 347 -17.68 6.88 13.70
CA VAL A 347 -18.44 5.64 13.52
C VAL A 347 -19.91 6.01 13.34
N PRO A 348 -20.39 6.17 12.10
CA PRO A 348 -21.76 6.59 11.86
C PRO A 348 -22.73 5.49 12.31
N ARG A 349 -23.78 5.88 13.05
CA ARG A 349 -24.84 4.97 13.52
C ARG A 349 -26.10 4.99 12.65
N ARG A 350 -26.36 6.08 11.93
CA ARG A 350 -27.54 6.30 11.09
C ARG A 350 -27.23 7.19 9.87
N GLY A 351 -28.16 7.25 8.92
CA GLY A 351 -28.10 8.13 7.74
C GLY A 351 -27.20 7.63 6.61
N GLU A 352 -26.90 8.51 5.65
CA GLU A 352 -26.13 8.18 4.44
C GLU A 352 -24.72 7.67 4.73
N LYS A 353 -24.05 8.26 5.73
CA LYS A 353 -22.70 7.84 6.17
C LYS A 353 -22.70 6.39 6.69
N ARG A 354 -23.77 5.94 7.35
CA ARG A 354 -23.92 4.54 7.78
C ARG A 354 -24.11 3.61 6.58
N ARG A 355 -24.92 4.02 5.59
CA ARG A 355 -25.13 3.25 4.35
C ARG A 355 -23.83 3.06 3.57
N LEU A 356 -22.95 4.07 3.53
CA LEU A 356 -21.63 3.93 2.91
C LEU A 356 -20.73 2.92 3.62
N VAL A 357 -20.69 2.96 4.96
CA VAL A 357 -19.91 1.99 5.75
C VAL A 357 -20.44 0.57 5.50
N GLN A 358 -21.76 0.39 5.43
CA GLN A 358 -22.38 -0.89 5.11
C GLN A 358 -22.01 -1.37 3.69
N LEU A 359 -22.06 -0.49 2.69
CA LEU A 359 -21.64 -0.81 1.33
C LEU A 359 -20.16 -1.23 1.28
N ALA A 360 -19.28 -0.53 2.01
CA ALA A 360 -17.88 -0.90 2.13
C ALA A 360 -17.71 -2.29 2.76
N ARG A 361 -18.50 -2.61 3.78
CA ARG A 361 -18.51 -3.94 4.41
C ARG A 361 -18.99 -5.03 3.45
N GLU A 362 -20.07 -4.81 2.71
CA GLU A 362 -20.59 -5.76 1.72
C GLU A 362 -19.55 -6.05 0.63
N ASN A 363 -18.82 -5.02 0.18
CA ASN A 363 -17.71 -5.18 -0.77
C ASN A 363 -16.53 -5.94 -0.16
N ALA A 364 -16.22 -5.69 1.12
CA ALA A 364 -15.23 -6.47 1.87
C ALA A 364 -15.62 -7.95 1.95
N CYS A 365 -16.91 -8.25 2.23
CA CYS A 365 -17.43 -9.62 2.30
C CYS A 365 -17.27 -10.35 0.96
N HIS A 366 -17.76 -9.76 -0.13
CA HIS A 366 -17.64 -10.38 -1.46
C HIS A 366 -16.19 -10.61 -1.86
N THR A 367 -15.31 -9.63 -1.62
CA THR A 367 -13.87 -9.78 -1.92
C THR A 367 -13.24 -10.88 -1.08
N PHE A 368 -13.64 -11.00 0.19
CA PHE A 368 -13.13 -12.01 1.09
C PHE A 368 -13.56 -13.43 0.70
N GLU A 369 -14.82 -13.61 0.31
CA GLU A 369 -15.34 -14.90 -0.16
C GLU A 369 -14.66 -15.35 -1.46
N LEU A 370 -14.52 -14.44 -2.44
CA LEU A 370 -13.77 -14.74 -3.66
C LEU A 370 -12.32 -15.17 -3.37
N LEU A 371 -11.67 -14.51 -2.41
CA LEU A 371 -10.31 -14.87 -2.00
C LEU A 371 -10.25 -16.24 -1.32
N LYS A 372 -11.23 -16.59 -0.47
CA LYS A 372 -11.31 -17.93 0.14
C LYS A 372 -11.43 -19.02 -0.93
N VAL A 373 -12.33 -18.84 -1.89
CA VAL A 373 -12.52 -19.78 -3.00
C VAL A 373 -11.23 -19.94 -3.79
N LYS A 374 -10.58 -18.84 -4.17
CA LYS A 374 -9.32 -18.87 -4.91
C LYS A 374 -8.21 -19.59 -4.13
N ARG A 375 -8.05 -19.31 -2.83
CA ARG A 375 -7.04 -19.96 -1.99
C ARG A 375 -7.30 -21.45 -1.80
N ARG A 376 -8.56 -21.85 -1.64
CA ARG A 376 -8.96 -23.25 -1.55
C ARG A 376 -8.56 -23.99 -2.82
N PHE A 377 -8.94 -23.46 -3.98
CA PHE A 377 -8.59 -24.04 -5.28
C PHE A 377 -7.07 -24.11 -5.50
N GLU A 378 -6.32 -23.06 -5.15
CA GLU A 378 -4.85 -23.08 -5.21
C GLU A 378 -4.24 -24.16 -4.31
N ARG A 379 -4.78 -24.36 -3.10
CA ARG A 379 -4.31 -25.38 -2.16
C ARG A 379 -4.61 -26.78 -2.67
N GLU A 380 -5.81 -27.02 -3.18
CA GLU A 380 -6.21 -28.31 -3.78
C GLU A 380 -5.33 -28.64 -4.98
N ARG A 381 -5.08 -27.67 -5.87
CA ARG A 381 -4.16 -27.84 -7.01
C ARG A 381 -2.73 -28.13 -6.57
N ALA A 382 -2.21 -27.43 -5.56
CA ALA A 382 -0.87 -27.66 -5.03
C ALA A 382 -0.74 -29.06 -4.42
N LEU A 383 -1.73 -29.50 -3.62
CA LEU A 383 -1.74 -30.83 -3.03
C LEU A 383 -1.80 -31.93 -4.10
N LYS A 384 -2.63 -31.74 -5.14
CA LYS A 384 -2.70 -32.68 -6.28
C LYS A 384 -1.35 -32.81 -6.98
N ALA A 385 -0.70 -31.69 -7.29
CA ALA A 385 0.63 -31.70 -7.93
C ALA A 385 1.70 -32.37 -7.06
N LEU A 386 1.67 -32.16 -5.73
CA LEU A 386 2.60 -32.85 -4.82
C LEU A 386 2.33 -34.36 -4.73
N ALA A 387 1.07 -34.79 -4.85
CA ALA A 387 0.71 -36.20 -4.88
C ALA A 387 1.21 -36.87 -6.17
N GLU A 388 0.97 -36.25 -7.32
CA GLU A 388 1.49 -36.70 -8.63
C GLU A 388 3.04 -36.80 -8.59
N LEU A 389 3.73 -35.80 -8.03
CA LEU A 389 5.19 -35.82 -7.89
C LEU A 389 5.69 -36.94 -6.97
N LYS A 390 4.95 -37.24 -5.89
CA LYS A 390 5.27 -38.35 -4.99
C LYS A 390 5.17 -39.69 -5.72
N GLU A 391 4.10 -39.89 -6.48
CA GLU A 391 3.86 -41.14 -7.22
C GLU A 391 4.89 -41.35 -8.31
N GLU A 392 5.12 -40.34 -9.15
CA GLU A 392 6.03 -40.43 -10.30
C GLU A 392 7.50 -40.66 -9.88
N LEU A 393 7.93 -40.05 -8.77
CA LEU A 393 9.29 -40.17 -8.25
C LEU A 393 9.45 -41.27 -7.19
N GLY A 394 8.38 -42.01 -6.86
CA GLY A 394 8.41 -43.06 -5.83
C GLY A 394 8.80 -42.56 -4.44
N LEU A 395 8.41 -41.34 -4.07
CA LEU A 395 8.80 -40.74 -2.78
C LEU A 395 8.03 -41.38 -1.60
N PRO A 396 8.68 -41.57 -0.43
CA PRO A 396 8.04 -42.21 0.73
C PRO A 396 6.92 -41.36 1.33
N SER A 397 6.96 -40.04 1.18
CA SER A 397 5.97 -39.09 1.69
C SER A 397 5.77 -37.93 0.72
N LEU A 398 4.69 -37.17 0.89
CA LEU A 398 4.45 -35.95 0.12
C LEU A 398 5.63 -34.97 0.33
N PRO A 399 6.23 -34.42 -0.73
CA PRO A 399 7.36 -33.53 -0.61
C PRO A 399 6.91 -32.12 -0.19
N TYR A 400 6.74 -31.90 1.12
CA TYR A 400 6.27 -30.63 1.67
C TYR A 400 7.28 -29.50 1.49
N ARG A 401 8.57 -29.78 1.62
CA ARG A 401 9.66 -28.84 1.38
C ARG A 401 10.52 -29.33 0.21
N ILE A 402 10.56 -28.53 -0.85
CA ILE A 402 11.35 -28.80 -2.05
C ILE A 402 12.42 -27.70 -2.18
N GLU A 403 13.67 -28.09 -2.36
CA GLU A 403 14.78 -27.16 -2.62
C GLU A 403 15.33 -27.39 -4.03
N CYS A 404 15.30 -26.36 -4.86
CA CYS A 404 15.83 -26.44 -6.22
C CYS A 404 17.12 -25.62 -6.34
N PHE A 405 18.13 -26.19 -6.99
CA PHE A 405 19.45 -25.61 -7.16
C PHE A 405 19.76 -25.38 -8.63
N ASP A 406 20.32 -24.21 -8.94
CA ASP A 406 20.76 -23.80 -10.28
C ASP A 406 22.14 -23.13 -10.19
N ILE A 407 22.99 -23.32 -11.20
CA ILE A 407 24.29 -22.66 -11.33
C ILE A 407 24.23 -21.70 -12.51
N SER A 408 24.41 -20.41 -12.21
CA SER A 408 24.54 -19.38 -13.25
C SER A 408 26.00 -18.95 -13.37
N SER A 409 26.61 -19.19 -14.54
CA SER A 409 27.93 -18.69 -14.90
C SER A 409 27.78 -17.50 -15.86
N ILE A 410 28.24 -16.31 -15.44
CA ILE A 410 28.25 -15.11 -16.28
C ILE A 410 29.69 -14.92 -16.78
N LYS A 411 29.89 -14.86 -18.10
CA LYS A 411 31.21 -14.68 -18.71
C LYS A 411 31.86 -13.39 -18.17
N GLY A 412 32.93 -13.51 -17.39
CA GLY A 412 33.69 -12.39 -16.83
C GLY A 412 33.27 -11.93 -15.42
N GLU A 413 32.24 -12.53 -14.82
CA GLU A 413 31.85 -12.31 -13.43
C GLU A 413 31.98 -13.61 -12.61
N GLU A 414 31.86 -13.49 -11.28
CA GLU A 414 31.93 -14.65 -10.38
C GLU A 414 30.70 -15.55 -10.51
N SER A 415 30.91 -16.85 -10.64
CA SER A 415 29.82 -17.83 -10.69
C SER A 415 29.01 -17.84 -9.38
N VAL A 416 27.69 -17.99 -9.51
CA VAL A 416 26.75 -18.00 -8.38
C VAL A 416 25.80 -19.19 -8.48
N GLY A 417 25.69 -19.93 -7.39
CA GLY A 417 24.63 -20.93 -7.20
C GLY A 417 23.39 -20.32 -6.57
N SER A 418 22.22 -20.60 -7.13
CA SER A 418 20.93 -20.16 -6.63
C SER A 418 20.17 -21.33 -6.01
N MET A 419 19.57 -21.11 -4.85
CA MET A 419 18.67 -22.05 -4.19
C MET A 419 17.31 -21.38 -4.03
N ILE A 420 16.30 -21.98 -4.65
CA ILE A 420 14.90 -21.61 -4.45
C ILE A 420 14.21 -22.68 -3.61
N VAL A 421 13.20 -22.27 -2.85
CA VAL A 421 12.49 -23.14 -1.90
C VAL A 421 11.01 -23.08 -2.18
N PHE A 422 10.39 -24.26 -2.29
CA PHE A 422 8.94 -24.42 -2.25
C PHE A 422 8.55 -25.07 -0.94
N GLU A 423 7.47 -24.58 -0.35
CA GLU A 423 6.84 -25.18 0.83
C GLU A 423 5.35 -25.32 0.58
N ASN A 424 4.80 -26.52 0.79
CA ASN A 424 3.41 -26.88 0.48
C ASN A 424 3.01 -26.51 -0.96
N GLY A 425 3.91 -26.72 -1.92
CA GLY A 425 3.69 -26.42 -3.33
C GLY A 425 3.64 -24.92 -3.67
N LYS A 426 4.05 -24.03 -2.76
CA LYS A 426 4.12 -22.57 -3.00
C LYS A 426 5.54 -22.04 -2.82
N PRO A 427 5.98 -21.05 -3.62
CA PRO A 427 7.27 -20.39 -3.44
C PRO A 427 7.43 -19.79 -2.05
N ARG A 428 8.55 -20.10 -1.38
CA ARG A 428 8.95 -19.53 -0.09
C ARG A 428 10.15 -18.60 -0.26
N ASN A 429 9.91 -17.43 -0.86
CA ASN A 429 10.95 -16.45 -1.22
C ASN A 429 11.86 -16.03 -0.05
N LYS A 430 11.35 -16.03 1.20
CA LYS A 430 12.13 -15.71 2.40
C LYS A 430 13.30 -16.68 2.64
N ASP A 431 13.21 -17.89 2.09
CA ASP A 431 14.19 -18.96 2.24
C ASP A 431 15.15 -19.05 1.05
N TYR A 432 14.97 -18.24 0.00
CA TYR A 432 15.84 -18.24 -1.17
C TYR A 432 17.26 -17.84 -0.80
N ARG A 433 18.26 -18.43 -1.46
CA ARG A 433 19.67 -18.16 -1.21
C ARG A 433 20.48 -18.09 -2.48
N ARG A 434 21.55 -17.29 -2.39
CA ARG A 434 22.62 -17.23 -3.37
C ARG A 434 23.91 -17.64 -2.69
N PHE A 435 24.67 -18.47 -3.37
CA PHE A 435 25.96 -18.99 -2.94
C PHE A 435 26.99 -18.49 -3.95
N ARG A 436 27.80 -17.52 -3.54
CA ARG A 436 29.02 -17.19 -4.29
C ARG A 436 29.94 -18.41 -4.23
N ILE A 437 30.36 -18.90 -5.40
CA ILE A 437 31.33 -19.98 -5.54
C ILE A 437 32.68 -19.49 -5.00
N LYS A 438 33.37 -20.33 -4.24
CA LYS A 438 34.59 -19.93 -3.52
C LYS A 438 35.81 -20.76 -3.87
N TRP A 439 35.65 -22.06 -4.14
CA TRP A 439 36.76 -23.02 -4.15
C TRP A 439 36.95 -23.71 -5.49
N VAL A 440 36.12 -23.37 -6.48
CA VAL A 440 36.18 -23.91 -7.84
C VAL A 440 36.77 -22.85 -8.76
N GLU A 441 37.91 -23.17 -9.36
CA GLU A 441 38.55 -22.36 -10.39
C GLU A 441 38.07 -22.79 -11.78
N GLY A 442 37.80 -21.83 -12.66
CA GLY A 442 37.27 -22.09 -14.01
C GLY A 442 35.75 -22.30 -14.07
N GLN A 443 35.24 -22.70 -15.24
CA GLN A 443 33.81 -22.97 -15.48
C GLN A 443 33.51 -24.47 -15.40
N ASP A 444 33.53 -25.02 -14.18
CA ASP A 444 33.12 -26.40 -13.90
C ASP A 444 31.81 -26.40 -13.09
N ASP A 445 30.69 -26.48 -13.79
CA ASP A 445 29.35 -26.43 -13.19
C ASP A 445 29.10 -27.59 -12.21
N PHE A 446 29.72 -28.76 -12.43
CA PHE A 446 29.59 -29.92 -11.53
C PHE A 446 30.30 -29.68 -10.21
N ALA A 447 31.54 -29.20 -10.27
CA ALA A 447 32.30 -28.84 -9.08
C ALA A 447 31.60 -27.70 -8.31
N MET A 448 31.05 -26.71 -9.02
CA MET A 448 30.29 -25.62 -8.43
C MET A 448 29.02 -26.11 -7.72
N MET A 449 28.21 -26.97 -8.38
CA MET A 449 27.03 -27.57 -7.78
C MET A 449 27.38 -28.36 -6.53
N ARG A 450 28.44 -29.16 -6.59
CA ARG A 450 28.96 -29.93 -5.45
C ARG A 450 29.37 -29.03 -4.28
N GLU A 451 30.01 -27.89 -4.54
CA GLU A 451 30.37 -26.91 -3.52
C GLU A 451 29.11 -26.36 -2.83
N VAL A 452 28.12 -25.94 -3.61
CA VAL A 452 26.86 -25.38 -3.12
C VAL A 452 26.11 -26.37 -2.24
N LEU A 453 25.93 -27.60 -2.71
CA LEU A 453 25.23 -28.66 -1.96
C LEU A 453 25.99 -29.02 -0.67
N LYS A 454 27.32 -29.19 -0.73
CA LYS A 454 28.14 -29.44 0.48
C LYS A 454 27.95 -28.34 1.51
N ARG A 455 28.05 -27.08 1.11
CA ARG A 455 27.90 -25.93 2.03
C ARG A 455 26.48 -25.82 2.57
N ARG A 456 25.46 -26.09 1.75
CA ARG A 456 24.04 -26.08 2.15
C ARG A 456 23.75 -27.15 3.20
N PHE A 457 24.23 -28.38 3.00
CA PHE A 457 23.93 -29.49 3.91
C PHE A 457 24.84 -29.54 5.13
N ALA A 458 26.07 -29.03 5.05
CA ALA A 458 26.91 -28.78 6.23
C ALA A 458 26.19 -27.83 7.21
N ARG A 459 25.65 -26.72 6.70
CA ARG A 459 24.83 -25.80 7.50
C ARG A 459 23.55 -26.43 8.03
N PHE A 460 22.92 -27.34 7.28
CA PHE A 460 21.79 -28.08 7.82
C PHE A 460 22.19 -28.87 9.06
N LEU A 461 23.32 -29.58 9.04
CA LEU A 461 23.79 -30.36 10.19
C LEU A 461 24.11 -29.47 11.39
N GLU A 462 24.73 -28.30 11.16
CA GLU A 462 25.03 -27.31 12.20
C GLU A 462 23.76 -26.66 12.77
N GLU A 463 22.77 -26.40 11.92
CA GLU A 463 21.58 -25.63 12.26
C GLU A 463 20.33 -26.50 12.54
N ARG A 464 20.45 -27.84 12.45
CA ARG A 464 19.32 -28.76 12.68
C ARG A 464 18.84 -28.66 14.12
N GLY A 465 17.53 -28.58 14.31
CA GLY A 465 16.93 -28.40 15.64
C GLY A 465 16.90 -26.94 16.11
N GLN A 466 17.33 -25.98 15.30
CA GLN A 466 17.14 -24.55 15.56
C GLN A 466 15.81 -24.05 14.94
N PRO A 467 14.74 -23.82 15.72
CA PRO A 467 13.56 -23.07 15.29
C PRO A 467 13.92 -21.76 14.57
N ARG A 468 13.40 -21.61 13.34
CA ARG A 468 13.62 -20.53 12.36
C ARG A 468 14.97 -20.52 11.63
N SER A 469 15.84 -21.49 11.82
CA SER A 469 16.95 -21.65 10.88
C SER A 469 16.40 -21.95 9.49
N LYS A 470 16.80 -21.14 8.51
CA LYS A 470 16.40 -21.33 7.11
C LYS A 470 17.12 -22.52 6.47
N PHE A 471 18.25 -22.95 7.05
CA PHE A 471 19.02 -24.12 6.62
C PHE A 471 18.79 -25.36 7.48
N GLY A 472 18.24 -25.22 8.69
CA GLY A 472 17.98 -26.28 9.67
C GLY A 472 16.71 -27.08 9.39
N LEU A 473 15.95 -26.70 8.37
CA LEU A 473 14.86 -27.50 7.81
C LEU A 473 15.42 -28.46 6.76
N ARG A 474 15.10 -29.75 6.93
CA ARG A 474 15.44 -30.79 5.96
C ARG A 474 14.50 -30.67 4.75
N PRO A 475 15.00 -30.66 3.51
CA PRO A 475 14.14 -30.81 2.34
C PRO A 475 13.64 -32.26 2.22
N ASP A 476 12.41 -32.41 1.75
CA ASP A 476 11.82 -33.70 1.40
C ASP A 476 12.21 -34.12 -0.03
N LEU A 477 12.49 -33.14 -0.89
CA LEU A 477 12.97 -33.32 -2.26
C LEU A 477 14.01 -32.24 -2.61
N VAL A 478 15.08 -32.67 -3.26
CA VAL A 478 16.10 -31.79 -3.84
C VAL A 478 16.03 -31.92 -5.35
N ILE A 479 15.93 -30.79 -6.04
CA ILE A 479 15.94 -30.71 -7.51
C ILE A 479 17.20 -29.97 -7.91
N VAL A 480 17.92 -30.51 -8.88
CA VAL A 480 19.15 -29.93 -9.42
C VAL A 480 18.88 -29.62 -10.89
N ASP A 481 19.17 -28.38 -11.33
CA ASP A 481 19.06 -28.01 -12.73
C ASP A 481 20.26 -28.57 -13.49
N GLY A 482 20.03 -29.68 -14.19
CA GLY A 482 21.09 -30.44 -14.87
C GLY A 482 20.61 -31.80 -15.38
N GLY A 483 21.44 -32.43 -16.21
CA GLY A 483 21.26 -33.80 -16.68
C GLY A 483 21.83 -34.83 -15.71
N LYS A 484 21.98 -36.08 -16.16
CA LYS A 484 22.44 -37.22 -15.33
C LYS A 484 23.77 -37.02 -14.60
N ALA A 485 24.63 -36.12 -15.09
CA ALA A 485 25.96 -35.89 -14.52
C ALA A 485 25.93 -34.91 -13.34
N GLN A 486 24.90 -34.05 -13.26
CA GLN A 486 24.64 -33.15 -12.13
C GLN A 486 23.91 -33.89 -11.02
#